data_AF-A0A803JVC1-F1
#
_entry.id   AF-A0A803JVC1-F1
#
_cell.length_a   1.000
_cell.length_b   1.000
_cell.length_c   1.000
_cell.angle_alpha   90.00
_cell.angle_beta   90.00
_cell.angle_gamma   90.00
#
_symmetry.space_group_name_H-M   'P 1'
#
loop_
_entity.id
_entity.type
_entity.pdbx_description
1 polymer ?
#
loop_
_entity_poly.entity_id
_entity_poly.type
_entity_poly.pdbx_seq_one_letter_code
_entity_poly.pdbx_strand_id
1 'polypeptide(L)'
;MWATGVILYILLCGFPPFRSPDRNQEELFQIIQSGEYEFLPPYWDHISEEVKDLISKLLVLNPEIRYSAKCVLQHSWVTSRGQTNSRNLQREVTVNIERHFRNRQKKEATDAD
;
A
#
# COMPACT_ATOMS: atom_id res chain seq x y z
N MET A 1 -9.68 9.33 -2.94
CA MET A 1 -9.42 8.79 -1.59
C MET A 1 -8.97 7.34 -1.60
N TRP A 2 -9.73 6.40 -2.18
CA TRP A 2 -9.27 5.00 -2.31
C TRP A 2 -7.89 4.88 -2.96
N ALA A 3 -7.72 5.48 -4.14
CA ALA A 3 -6.42 5.53 -4.83
C ALA A 3 -5.31 6.14 -3.98
N THR A 4 -5.62 7.11 -3.13
CA THR A 4 -4.67 7.72 -2.18
C THR A 4 -4.17 6.68 -1.17
N GLY A 5 -5.06 5.85 -0.62
CA GLY A 5 -4.68 4.75 0.27
C GLY A 5 -3.79 3.72 -0.42
N VAL A 6 -4.12 3.36 -1.67
CA VAL A 6 -3.31 2.42 -2.47
C VAL A 6 -1.91 2.99 -2.75
N ILE A 7 -1.82 4.26 -3.16
CA ILE A 7 -0.54 4.92 -3.43
C ILE A 7 0.28 5.03 -2.14
N LEU A 8 -0.33 5.44 -1.02
CA LEU A 8 0.36 5.55 0.26
C LEU A 8 0.91 4.19 0.72
N TYR A 9 0.15 3.11 0.58
CA TYR A 9 0.60 1.75 0.87
C TYR A 9 1.85 1.39 0.05
N ILE A 10 1.82 1.64 -1.27
CA ILE A 10 2.94 1.37 -2.18
C ILE A 10 4.17 2.20 -1.80
N LEU A 11 4.01 3.48 -1.46
CA LEU A 11 5.12 4.36 -1.10
C LEU A 11 5.86 3.91 0.17
N LEU A 12 5.21 3.16 1.05
CA LEU A 12 5.79 2.73 2.31
C LEU A 12 6.46 1.36 2.25
N CYS A 13 5.92 0.41 1.47
CA CYS A 13 6.45 -0.96 1.42
C CYS A 13 6.98 -1.40 0.04
N GLY A 14 6.62 -0.68 -1.04
CA GLY A 14 7.07 -0.92 -2.41
C GLY A 14 6.22 -1.88 -3.24
N PHE A 15 5.02 -2.27 -2.77
CA PHE A 15 4.09 -3.12 -3.51
C PHE A 15 2.62 -2.76 -3.27
N PRO A 16 1.68 -3.04 -4.21
CA PRO A 16 0.26 -2.81 -4.01
C PRO A 16 -0.34 -3.74 -2.95
N PRO A 17 -1.37 -3.28 -2.22
CA PRO A 17 -2.03 -4.05 -1.17
C PRO A 17 -2.85 -5.24 -1.71
N PHE A 18 -3.28 -5.19 -2.97
CA PHE A 18 -4.05 -6.25 -3.61
C PHE A 18 -3.26 -6.86 -4.77
N ARG A 19 -3.10 -8.19 -4.76
CA ARG A 19 -2.40 -8.97 -5.79
C ARG A 19 -3.03 -10.34 -5.94
N SER A 20 -3.32 -10.76 -7.17
CA SER A 20 -3.57 -12.17 -7.49
C SER A 20 -2.22 -12.88 -7.68
N PRO A 21 -1.97 -14.04 -7.03
CA PRO A 21 -0.75 -14.83 -7.22
C PRO A 21 -0.51 -15.20 -8.69
N ASP A 22 -1.59 -15.58 -9.38
CA ASP A 22 -1.56 -16.05 -10.77
C ASP A 22 -1.88 -14.96 -11.80
N ARG A 23 -1.94 -13.70 -11.36
CA ARG A 23 -2.30 -12.54 -12.20
C ARG A 23 -3.68 -12.66 -12.85
N ASN A 24 -4.57 -13.44 -12.24
CA ASN A 24 -5.94 -13.57 -12.65
C ASN A 24 -6.70 -12.26 -12.32
N GLN A 25 -7.31 -11.65 -13.33
CA GLN A 25 -8.04 -10.38 -13.17
C GLN A 25 -9.33 -10.53 -12.36
N GLU A 26 -10.05 -11.65 -12.53
CA GLU A 26 -11.28 -11.93 -11.79
C GLU A 26 -10.97 -12.12 -10.32
N GLU A 27 -9.94 -12.92 -9.99
CA GLU A 27 -9.48 -13.12 -8.62
C GLU A 27 -9.02 -11.79 -7.99
N LEU A 28 -8.23 -10.99 -8.72
CA LEU A 28 -7.82 -9.67 -8.25
C LEU A 28 -9.02 -8.77 -7.95
N PHE A 29 -10.05 -8.81 -8.78
CA PHE A 29 -11.26 -8.04 -8.55
C PHE A 29 -12.02 -8.53 -7.32
N GLN A 30 -12.11 -9.85 -7.11
CA GLN A 30 -12.70 -10.42 -5.89
C GLN A 30 -11.95 -9.99 -4.63
N ILE A 31 -10.61 -10.00 -4.66
CA ILE A 31 -9.77 -9.51 -3.55
C ILE A 31 -10.01 -8.01 -3.28
N ILE A 32 -10.12 -7.20 -4.34
CA ILE A 32 -10.43 -5.77 -4.19
C ILE A 32 -11.84 -5.59 -3.59
N GLN A 33 -12.80 -6.42 -3.99
CA GLN A 33 -14.18 -6.37 -3.50
C GLN A 33 -14.33 -6.90 -2.07
N SER A 34 -13.51 -7.85 -1.62
CA SER A 34 -13.47 -8.27 -0.22
C SER A 34 -12.88 -7.18 0.68
N GLY A 35 -12.03 -6.31 0.12
CA GLY A 35 -11.35 -5.26 0.87
C GLY A 35 -10.30 -5.81 1.84
N GLU A 36 -9.92 -7.08 1.68
CA GLU A 36 -8.93 -7.75 2.51
C GLU A 36 -7.53 -7.44 1.99
N TYR A 37 -6.69 -6.90 2.86
CA TYR A 37 -5.27 -6.68 2.61
C TYR A 37 -4.51 -6.76 3.93
N GLU A 38 -3.22 -7.03 3.86
CA GLU A 38 -2.39 -7.26 5.05
C GLU A 38 -1.19 -6.31 5.10
N PHE A 39 -0.74 -6.02 6.32
CA PHE A 39 0.52 -5.31 6.58
C PHE A 39 1.63 -6.34 6.86
N LEU A 40 2.20 -6.90 5.79
CA LEU A 40 3.10 -8.06 5.84
C LEU A 40 4.46 -7.77 6.51
N PRO A 41 4.91 -8.60 7.47
CA PRO A 41 6.31 -8.62 7.92
C PRO A 41 7.26 -9.09 6.81
N PRO A 42 8.53 -8.64 6.78
CA PRO A 42 9.15 -7.63 7.66
C PRO A 42 8.90 -6.18 7.19
N TYR A 43 8.19 -5.97 6.08
CA TYR A 43 8.07 -4.67 5.41
C TYR A 43 7.35 -3.61 6.26
N TRP A 44 6.45 -4.04 7.13
CA TRP A 44 5.62 -3.18 7.97
C TRP A 44 6.04 -3.14 9.44
N ASP A 45 7.11 -3.85 9.82
CA ASP A 45 7.58 -3.96 11.21
C ASP A 45 8.15 -2.64 11.74
N HIS A 46 8.68 -1.80 10.86
CA HIS A 46 9.31 -0.52 11.20
C HIS A 46 8.44 0.69 10.85
N ILE A 47 7.23 0.43 10.34
CA ILE A 47 6.27 1.47 9.96
C ILE A 47 5.34 1.71 11.15
N SER A 48 5.08 2.99 11.44
CA SER A 48 4.30 3.38 12.61
C SER A 48 2.83 2.94 12.52
N GLU A 49 2.20 2.65 13.66
CA GLU A 49 0.80 2.23 13.69
C GLU A 49 -0.15 3.35 13.23
N GLU A 50 0.22 4.61 13.40
CA GLU A 50 -0.60 5.76 12.97
C GLU A 50 -0.78 5.79 11.44
N VAL A 51 0.21 5.39 10.65
CA VAL A 51 0.04 5.35 9.19
C VAL A 51 -0.73 4.12 8.75
N LYS A 52 -0.59 3.00 9.45
CA LYS A 52 -1.41 1.79 9.22
C LYS A 52 -2.89 2.09 9.47
N ASP A 53 -3.20 2.80 10.57
CA ASP A 53 -4.55 3.27 10.85
C ASP A 53 -5.06 4.19 9.72
N LEU A 54 -4.28 5.18 9.30
CA LEU A 54 -4.67 6.06 8.19
C LEU A 54 -5.00 5.30 6.90
N ILE A 55 -4.19 4.31 6.53
CA ILE A 55 -4.45 3.47 5.36
C ILE A 55 -5.74 2.68 5.54
N SER A 56 -5.99 2.13 6.73
CA SER A 56 -7.25 1.42 7.03
C SER A 56 -8.49 2.29 6.88
N LYS A 57 -8.39 3.59 7.17
CA LYS A 57 -9.49 4.55 6.96
C LYS A 57 -9.67 4.98 5.49
N LEU A 58 -8.64 4.81 4.66
CA LEU A 58 -8.66 5.14 3.23
C LEU A 58 -9.11 3.96 2.36
N LEU A 59 -8.73 2.74 2.73
CA LEU A 59 -9.05 1.49 2.02
C LEU A 59 -10.35 0.85 2.56
N VAL A 60 -11.36 1.67 2.81
CA VAL A 60 -12.69 1.22 3.21
C VAL A 60 -13.60 1.06 2.00
N LEU A 61 -14.25 -0.09 1.85
CA LEU A 61 -15.13 -0.39 0.71
C LEU A 61 -16.30 0.59 0.63
N ASN A 62 -16.99 0.81 1.75
CA ASN A 62 -18.11 1.75 1.82
C ASN A 62 -17.60 3.21 1.72
N PRO A 63 -17.94 3.95 0.65
CA PRO A 63 -17.46 5.30 0.43
C PRO A 63 -17.97 6.32 1.46
N GLU A 64 -19.13 6.10 2.08
CA GLU A 64 -19.74 7.03 3.04
C GLU A 64 -18.95 7.13 4.35
N ILE A 65 -18.28 6.04 4.74
CA ILE A 65 -17.45 5.97 5.94
C ILE A 65 -15.95 6.12 5.63
N ARG A 66 -15.59 6.14 4.34
CA ARG A 66 -14.21 6.31 3.89
C ARG A 66 -13.74 7.73 4.20
N TYR A 67 -12.52 7.86 4.69
CA TYR A 67 -11.96 9.18 5.00
C TYR A 67 -11.93 10.10 3.77
N SER A 68 -12.49 11.29 3.97
CA SER A 68 -12.35 12.41 3.04
C SER A 68 -10.94 13.03 3.13
N ALA A 69 -10.56 13.84 2.14
CA ALA A 69 -9.28 14.55 2.17
C ALA A 69 -9.14 15.45 3.41
N LYS A 70 -10.24 16.07 3.87
CA LYS A 70 -10.25 16.87 5.10
C LYS A 70 -9.97 16.02 6.35
N CYS A 71 -10.57 14.83 6.43
CA CYS A 71 -10.31 13.89 7.53
C CYS A 71 -8.84 13.45 7.53
N VAL A 72 -8.27 13.14 6.36
CA VAL A 72 -6.85 12.77 6.22
C VAL A 72 -5.93 13.88 6.70
N LEU A 73 -6.18 15.13 6.31
CA LEU A 73 -5.35 16.28 6.71
C LEU A 73 -5.39 16.54 8.23
N GLN A 74 -6.42 16.06 8.92
CA GLN A 74 -6.56 16.16 10.37
C GLN A 74 -6.01 14.94 11.11
N HIS A 75 -5.67 13.86 10.40
CA HIS A 75 -5.21 12.63 11.01
C HIS A 75 -3.87 12.80 11.72
N SER A 76 -3.68 12.13 12.86
CA SER A 76 -2.49 12.23 13.71
C SER A 76 -1.20 11.99 12.94
N TRP A 77 -1.19 11.07 11.96
CA TRP A 77 0.00 10.83 11.13
C TRP A 77 0.40 12.03 10.26
N VAL A 78 -0.58 12.80 9.78
CA VAL A 78 -0.33 13.98 8.92
C VAL A 78 -0.02 15.22 9.77
N THR A 79 -0.69 15.36 10.91
CA THR A 79 -0.56 16.53 11.80
C THR A 79 0.63 16.42 12.76
N SER A 80 1.05 15.19 13.11
CA SER A 80 2.29 14.96 13.84
C SER A 80 3.46 15.29 12.93
N ARG A 81 4.10 16.45 13.19
CA ARG A 81 5.33 16.87 12.52
C ARG A 81 6.44 15.85 12.76
N GLY A 82 6.55 14.87 11.87
CA GLY A 82 7.77 14.12 11.55
C GLY A 82 8.61 13.65 12.75
N GLN A 83 8.03 12.93 13.71
CA GLN A 83 8.83 12.08 14.61
C GLN A 83 9.15 10.73 13.94
N THR A 84 9.56 10.76 12.67
CA THR A 84 10.12 9.58 12.02
C THR A 84 11.59 9.51 12.41
N ASN A 85 11.91 8.58 13.32
CA ASN A 85 13.29 8.16 13.55
C ASN A 85 13.92 7.86 12.19
N SER A 86 14.84 8.72 11.74
CA SER A 86 15.49 8.63 10.44
C SER A 86 16.43 7.42 10.40
N ARG A 87 15.85 6.22 10.26
CA ARG A 87 16.54 5.05 9.73
C ARG A 87 16.26 4.99 8.24
N ASN A 88 17.15 4.37 7.48
CA ASN A 88 17.24 4.38 6.00
C ASN A 88 16.03 3.77 5.24
N LEU A 89 14.80 4.13 5.60
CA LEU A 89 13.55 3.73 4.93
C LEU A 89 13.61 3.99 3.42
N GLN A 90 14.23 5.09 3.01
CA GLN A 90 14.42 5.42 1.60
C GLN A 90 15.10 4.29 0.82
N ARG A 91 16.16 3.67 1.38
CA ARG A 91 16.91 2.62 0.68
C ARG A 91 16.09 1.33 0.54
N GLU A 92 15.39 0.93 1.60
CA GLU A 92 14.56 -0.27 1.60
C GLU A 92 13.36 -0.14 0.65
N VAL A 93 12.68 1.00 0.68
CA VAL A 93 11.55 1.29 -0.21
C VAL A 93 12.00 1.27 -1.67
N THR A 94 13.11 1.94 -2.02
CA THR A 94 13.62 1.94 -3.40
C THR A 94 13.94 0.53 -3.88
N VAL A 95 14.60 -0.30 -3.06
CA VAL A 95 14.92 -1.69 -3.42
C VAL A 95 13.65 -2.52 -3.63
N ASN A 96 12.65 -2.37 -2.77
CA ASN A 96 11.40 -3.13 -2.87
C ASN A 96 10.59 -2.71 -4.11
N ILE A 97 10.48 -1.41 -4.39
CA ILE A 97 9.87 -0.88 -5.61
C ILE A 97 10.57 -1.50 -6.82
N GLU A 98 11.89 -1.34 -6.93
CA GLU A 98 12.64 -1.86 -8.08
C GLU A 98 12.50 -3.38 -8.25
N ARG A 99 12.53 -4.15 -7.17
CA ARG A 99 12.37 -5.61 -7.21
C ARG A 99 10.99 -5.99 -7.72
N HIS A 100 9.93 -5.39 -7.18
CA HIS A 100 8.57 -5.74 -7.55
C HIS A 100 8.18 -5.26 -8.95
N PHE A 101 8.64 -4.08 -9.37
CA PHE A 101 8.41 -3.59 -10.73
C PHE A 101 9.22 -4.39 -11.77
N ARG A 102 10.49 -4.76 -11.50
CA ARG A 102 11.28 -5.61 -12.42
C ARG A 102 10.71 -7.02 -12.55
N ASN A 103 10.29 -7.64 -11.44
CA ASN A 103 9.65 -8.95 -11.48
C ASN A 103 8.34 -8.92 -12.27
N ARG A 104 7.63 -7.78 -12.28
CA ARG A 104 6.44 -7.60 -13.11
C ARG A 104 6.78 -7.69 -14.61
N GLN A 105 7.75 -6.89 -15.06
CA GLN A 105 8.19 -6.84 -16.45
C GLN A 105 8.79 -8.16 -16.94
N LYS A 106 9.59 -8.84 -16.11
CA LYS A 106 10.24 -10.09 -16.50
C LYS A 106 9.24 -11.20 -16.80
N LYS A 107 8.20 -11.36 -15.97
CA LYS A 107 7.15 -12.38 -16.19
C LYS A 107 6.23 -12.01 -17.37
N GLU A 108 5.96 -10.73 -17.63
CA GLU A 108 5.25 -10.29 -18.86
C GLU A 108 6.01 -10.65 -20.15
N ALA A 109 7.35 -10.63 -20.13
CA ALA A 109 8.17 -11.01 -21.28
C ALA A 109 8.31 -12.54 -21.47
N THR A 110 8.03 -13.34 -20.45
CA THR A 110 8.17 -14.82 -20.52
C THR A 110 6.86 -15.50 -20.91
N ASP A 111 5.72 -14.87 -20.60
CA ASP A 111 4.38 -15.37 -20.97
C ASP A 111 3.96 -14.99 -22.41
N ALA A 112 4.81 -14.23 -23.13
CA ALA A 112 4.56 -13.74 -24.49
C ALA A 112 5.32 -14.51 -25.59
N ASP A 113 6.11 -15.52 -25.21
CA ASP A 113 6.81 -16.50 -26.07
C ASP A 113 6.12 -17.87 -25.94
#